data_AF-A0AAJ1WM38-F1
#
_entry.id   AF-A0AAJ1WM38-F1
#
_cell.length_a   1.000
_cell.length_b   1.000
_cell.length_c   1.000
_cell.angle_alpha   90.00
_cell.angle_beta   90.00
_cell.angle_gamma   90.00
#
_symmetry.space_group_name_H-M   'P 1'
#
loop_
_entity.id
_entity.type
_entity.pdbx_description
1 polymer ?
#
loop_
_entity_poly.entity_id
_entity_poly.type
_entity_poly.pdbx_seq_one_letter_code
_entity_poly.pdbx_strand_id
1 'polypeptide(L)'
;MRLHEGARAPDAASLSAEYDLVVAADGAGSTIRTALAERFGTTVERTAPDYVWLGADRSFDSLTFLVSDTPRGPVVAHVYPYEPGRSTFLVEAAFKPTVDELSELFADRLPGARLLENQSRWSRFTQVSNAAWSHGNVVLVGDAAHTAHYSVSSGTRLALDDARALAAALRAEPSLPGALAAYETGRRPAVEHTQRIGRESADWFAGLADAGPSSPEEFLVDLVTRGGRISMGDLTADADGGAPAGTVVSGR
;
A
#
# COMPACT_ATOMS: atom_id res chain seq x y z
N MET A 1 -0.41 -21.37 -22.69
CA MET A 1 0.21 -20.78 -21.48
C MET A 1 1.01 -21.86 -20.79
N ARG A 2 2.29 -21.61 -20.47
CA ARG A 2 3.12 -22.49 -19.62
C ARG A 2 3.41 -21.73 -18.33
N LEU A 3 3.24 -22.39 -17.19
CA LEU A 3 3.58 -21.86 -15.88
C LEU A 3 4.73 -22.69 -15.32
N HIS A 4 5.79 -22.02 -14.86
CA HIS A 4 6.96 -22.65 -14.26
C HIS A 4 7.01 -22.27 -12.78
N GLU A 5 6.78 -23.23 -11.89
CA GLU A 5 6.77 -23.04 -10.44
C GLU A 5 8.10 -23.50 -9.82
N GLY A 6 8.46 -22.93 -8.66
CA GLY A 6 9.71 -23.28 -7.96
C GLY A 6 11.00 -22.84 -8.64
N ALA A 7 10.91 -22.13 -9.78
CA ALA A 7 12.04 -21.59 -10.52
C ALA A 7 12.11 -20.06 -10.39
N ARG A 8 13.33 -19.53 -10.26
CA ARG A 8 13.56 -18.08 -10.37
C ARG A 8 13.56 -17.70 -11.85
N ALA A 9 12.90 -16.59 -12.19
CA ALA A 9 12.94 -16.06 -13.55
C ALA A 9 14.40 -15.75 -13.98
N PRO A 10 14.78 -16.00 -15.25
CA PRO A 10 16.04 -15.53 -15.81
C PRO A 10 16.18 -14.01 -15.73
N ASP A 11 17.40 -13.51 -15.94
CA ASP A 11 17.63 -12.06 -15.95
C ASP A 11 16.97 -11.35 -17.14
N ALA A 12 16.87 -10.03 -17.02
CA ALA A 12 16.20 -9.19 -18.02
C ALA A 12 16.84 -9.29 -19.41
N ALA A 13 18.16 -9.48 -19.50
CA ALA A 13 18.89 -9.55 -20.78
C ALA A 13 18.60 -10.86 -21.52
N SER A 14 18.54 -11.97 -20.78
CA SER A 14 18.20 -13.29 -21.33
C SER A 14 16.76 -13.30 -21.82
N LEU A 15 15.83 -12.79 -20.99
CA LEU A 15 14.41 -12.72 -21.35
C LEU A 15 14.18 -11.80 -22.56
N SER A 16 14.81 -10.63 -22.60
CA SER A 16 14.61 -9.67 -23.70
C SER A 16 15.19 -10.15 -25.03
N ALA A 17 16.19 -11.03 -25.01
CA ALA A 17 16.74 -11.63 -26.23
C ALA A 17 15.87 -12.77 -26.79
N GLU A 18 15.11 -13.47 -25.93
CA GLU A 18 14.33 -14.66 -26.32
C GLU A 18 12.88 -14.34 -26.67
N TYR A 19 12.28 -13.32 -26.05
CA TYR A 19 10.85 -13.02 -26.17
C TYR A 19 10.60 -11.69 -26.86
N ASP A 20 9.49 -11.59 -27.61
CA ASP A 20 9.07 -10.33 -28.24
C ASP A 20 8.62 -9.27 -27.22
N LEU A 21 8.17 -9.70 -26.03
CA LEU A 21 7.75 -8.85 -24.92
C LEU A 21 8.01 -9.55 -23.59
N VAL A 22 8.59 -8.83 -22.65
CA VAL A 22 8.81 -9.24 -21.26
C VAL A 22 8.01 -8.33 -20.33
N VAL A 23 7.06 -8.89 -19.59
CA VAL A 23 6.27 -8.16 -18.58
C VAL A 23 6.83 -8.47 -17.20
N ALA A 24 7.50 -7.49 -16.60
CA ALA A 24 8.01 -7.60 -15.24
C ALA A 24 6.90 -7.27 -14.23
N ALA A 25 6.38 -8.31 -13.59
CA ALA A 25 5.38 -8.23 -12.53
C ALA A 25 5.90 -8.83 -11.21
N ASP A 26 7.21 -8.74 -10.96
CA ASP A 26 7.94 -9.35 -9.85
C ASP A 26 7.93 -8.49 -8.55
N GLY A 27 6.96 -7.58 -8.46
CA GLY A 27 6.59 -6.86 -7.23
C GLY A 27 7.59 -5.79 -6.77
N ALA A 28 7.38 -5.30 -5.53
CA ALA A 28 8.18 -4.21 -4.96
C ALA A 28 9.69 -4.55 -4.89
N GLY A 29 10.03 -5.84 -4.77
CA GLY A 29 11.40 -6.37 -4.80
C GLY A 29 11.93 -6.68 -6.20
N SER A 30 11.36 -6.08 -7.25
CA SER A 30 11.66 -6.42 -8.65
C SER A 30 13.15 -6.45 -8.97
N THR A 31 13.63 -7.61 -9.38
CA THR A 31 15.02 -7.83 -9.80
C THR A 31 15.28 -7.25 -11.19
N ILE A 32 14.27 -7.29 -12.06
CA ILE A 32 14.34 -6.70 -13.41
C ILE A 32 14.42 -5.18 -13.33
N ARG A 33 13.58 -4.54 -12.51
CA ARG A 33 13.67 -3.08 -12.27
C ARG A 33 15.04 -2.72 -11.72
N THR A 34 15.55 -3.45 -10.73
CA THR A 34 16.87 -3.18 -10.14
C THR A 34 18.00 -3.30 -11.17
N ALA A 35 17.97 -4.32 -12.04
CA ALA A 35 19.00 -4.53 -13.06
C ALA A 35 19.02 -3.42 -14.13
N LEU A 36 17.87 -2.78 -14.38
CA LEU A 36 17.69 -1.73 -15.39
C LEU A 36 17.37 -0.36 -14.76
N ALA A 37 17.73 -0.14 -13.50
CA ALA A 37 17.30 1.02 -12.71
C ALA A 37 17.65 2.36 -13.38
N GLU A 38 18.84 2.48 -13.97
CA GLU A 38 19.25 3.69 -14.70
C GLU A 38 18.39 3.94 -15.96
N ARG A 39 17.94 2.87 -16.62
CA ARG A 39 17.09 2.97 -17.84
C ARG A 39 15.67 3.39 -17.49
N PHE A 40 15.15 2.90 -16.37
CA PHE A 40 13.84 3.28 -15.87
C PHE A 40 13.84 4.62 -15.12
N GLY A 41 15.01 5.14 -14.74
CA GLY A 41 15.11 6.27 -13.83
C GLY A 41 14.43 5.95 -12.50
N THR A 42 14.75 4.79 -11.92
CA THR A 42 14.12 4.30 -10.69
C THR A 42 14.52 5.15 -9.49
N THR A 43 13.51 5.63 -8.76
CA THR A 43 13.67 6.23 -7.44
C THR A 43 13.06 5.30 -6.39
N VAL A 44 13.79 5.10 -5.30
CA VAL A 44 13.35 4.28 -4.16
C VAL A 44 13.48 5.10 -2.89
N GLU A 45 12.35 5.35 -2.24
CA GLU A 45 12.25 6.07 -0.99
C GLU A 45 11.69 5.15 0.10
N ARG A 46 12.09 5.37 1.35
CA ARG A 46 11.56 4.63 2.50
C ARG A 46 10.78 5.59 3.38
N THR A 47 9.52 5.29 3.61
CA THR A 47 8.68 6.10 4.49
C THR A 47 8.93 5.75 5.97
N ALA A 48 8.51 6.66 6.84
CA ALA A 48 8.34 6.42 8.26
C ALA A 48 6.83 6.52 8.59
N PRO A 49 6.35 5.96 9.72
CA PRO A 49 7.09 5.14 10.68
C PRO A 49 7.42 3.74 10.15
N ASP A 50 8.09 2.92 10.97
CA ASP A 50 8.22 1.49 10.66
C ASP A 50 6.85 0.81 10.87
N TYR A 51 6.61 -0.28 10.15
CA TYR A 51 5.37 -1.06 10.24
C TYR A 51 5.63 -2.56 10.33
N VAL A 52 4.67 -3.31 10.87
CA VAL A 52 4.64 -4.77 10.86
C VAL A 52 3.25 -5.27 10.46
N TRP A 53 3.21 -6.31 9.62
CA TRP A 53 1.98 -6.95 9.20
C TRP A 53 1.74 -8.20 10.04
N LEU A 54 0.66 -8.19 10.82
CA LEU A 54 0.20 -9.32 11.63
C LEU A 54 -1.21 -9.73 11.20
N GLY A 55 -1.65 -10.88 11.68
CA GLY A 55 -3.06 -11.24 11.72
C GLY A 55 -3.62 -11.11 13.14
N ALA A 56 -4.94 -11.16 13.28
CA ALA A 56 -5.64 -11.42 14.53
C ALA A 56 -6.58 -12.61 14.33
N ASP A 57 -6.68 -13.51 15.31
CA ASP A 57 -7.60 -14.66 15.27
C ASP A 57 -9.05 -14.31 15.66
N ARG A 58 -9.49 -13.14 15.19
CA ARG A 58 -10.84 -12.63 15.36
C ARG A 58 -11.25 -11.80 14.14
N SER A 59 -12.54 -11.85 13.79
CA SER A 59 -13.13 -10.90 12.85
C SER A 59 -13.48 -9.58 13.53
N PHE A 60 -13.13 -8.50 12.86
CA PHE A 60 -13.68 -7.17 13.09
C PHE A 60 -14.76 -6.91 12.04
N ASP A 61 -15.81 -6.17 12.38
CA ASP A 61 -16.96 -5.98 11.50
C ASP A 61 -16.68 -4.99 10.35
N SER A 62 -15.68 -4.13 10.54
CA SER A 62 -15.31 -3.07 9.60
C SER A 62 -13.83 -2.71 9.71
N LEU A 63 -13.36 -1.87 8.78
CA LEU A 63 -12.06 -1.23 8.91
C LEU A 63 -12.04 -0.42 10.21
N THR A 64 -11.15 -0.78 11.11
CA THR A 64 -11.00 -0.19 12.44
C THR A 64 -9.58 0.33 12.61
N PHE A 65 -9.46 1.57 13.09
CA PHE A 65 -8.18 2.13 13.52
C PHE A 65 -8.12 2.11 15.04
N LEU A 66 -7.09 1.49 15.58
CA LEU A 66 -6.80 1.49 17.01
C LEU A 66 -5.56 2.36 17.23
N VAL A 67 -5.66 3.31 18.17
CA VAL A 67 -4.54 4.16 18.55
C VAL A 67 -4.29 3.94 20.03
N SER A 68 -3.04 3.72 20.40
CA SER A 68 -2.62 3.64 21.79
C SER A 68 -1.43 4.57 22.02
N ASP A 69 -1.57 5.46 23.00
CA ASP A 69 -0.51 6.38 23.40
C ASP A 69 0.43 5.68 24.37
N THR A 70 1.73 5.69 24.06
CA THR A 70 2.76 5.13 24.94
C THR A 70 3.80 6.21 25.29
N PRO A 71 4.57 6.04 26.38
CA PRO A 71 5.68 6.94 26.67
C PRO A 71 6.75 7.03 25.57
N ARG A 72 6.74 6.10 24.60
CA ARG A 72 7.67 6.05 23.46
C ARG A 72 7.07 6.61 22.16
N GLY A 73 5.86 7.16 22.23
CA GLY A 73 5.08 7.62 21.09
C GLY A 73 3.86 6.74 20.80
N PRO A 74 3.00 7.17 19.88
CA PRO A 74 1.79 6.45 19.52
C PRO A 74 2.10 5.14 18.78
N VAL A 75 1.23 4.16 18.98
CA VAL A 75 1.17 2.92 18.20
C VAL A 75 -0.20 2.88 17.53
N VAL A 76 -0.22 2.73 16.21
CA VAL A 76 -1.45 2.72 15.41
C VAL A 76 -1.63 1.35 14.78
N ALA A 77 -2.82 0.75 14.90
CA ALA A 77 -3.17 -0.50 14.24
C ALA A 77 -4.32 -0.29 13.25
N HIS A 78 -4.17 -0.86 12.05
CA HIS A 78 -5.11 -0.85 10.94
C HIS A 78 -5.67 -2.24 10.82
N VAL A 79 -6.95 -2.40 11.19
CA VAL A 79 -7.57 -3.71 11.37
C VAL A 79 -8.72 -3.87 10.40
N TYR A 80 -8.72 -4.96 9.63
CA TYR A 80 -9.82 -5.27 8.71
C TYR A 80 -9.96 -6.78 8.49
N PRO A 81 -11.19 -7.30 8.37
CA PRO A 81 -11.44 -8.72 8.15
C PRO A 81 -10.99 -9.16 6.75
N TYR A 82 -10.44 -10.38 6.65
CA TYR A 82 -10.16 -11.02 5.34
C TYR A 82 -10.80 -12.40 5.19
N GLU A 83 -11.18 -13.05 6.29
CA GLU A 83 -12.00 -14.26 6.31
C GLU A 83 -12.76 -14.38 7.66
N PRO A 84 -13.79 -15.23 7.75
CA PRO A 84 -14.47 -15.48 9.02
C PRO A 84 -13.49 -15.94 10.11
N GLY A 85 -13.52 -15.28 11.26
CA GLY A 85 -12.62 -15.53 12.37
C GLY A 85 -11.21 -14.93 12.22
N ARG A 86 -10.91 -14.16 11.17
CA ARG A 86 -9.60 -13.50 11.02
C ARG A 86 -9.68 -12.06 10.53
N SER A 87 -8.72 -11.28 10.99
CA SER A 87 -8.45 -9.93 10.49
C SER A 87 -6.97 -9.72 10.23
N THR A 88 -6.66 -8.83 9.29
CA THR A 88 -5.35 -8.19 9.22
C THR A 88 -5.20 -7.29 10.44
N PHE A 89 -3.99 -7.23 11.00
CA PHE A 89 -3.61 -6.34 12.08
C PHE A 89 -2.27 -5.69 11.70
N LEU A 90 -2.32 -4.65 10.87
CA LEU A 90 -1.13 -3.93 10.43
C LEU A 90 -0.83 -2.84 11.46
N VAL A 91 0.38 -2.83 12.01
CA VAL A 91 0.79 -1.90 13.06
C VAL A 91 1.86 -0.95 12.56
N GLU A 92 1.74 0.33 12.88
CA GLU A 92 2.69 1.41 12.60
C GLU A 92 3.17 2.05 13.91
N ALA A 93 4.49 2.21 14.08
CA ALA A 93 5.08 2.83 15.27
C ALA A 93 6.51 3.35 15.03
N ALA A 94 6.88 4.43 15.73
CA ALA A 94 8.24 4.98 15.69
C ALA A 94 9.30 4.08 16.35
N PHE A 95 8.84 3.10 17.12
CA PHE A 95 9.65 2.04 17.74
C PHE A 95 9.07 0.67 17.38
N LYS A 96 9.78 -0.40 17.73
CA LYS A 96 9.46 -1.77 17.32
C LYS A 96 9.05 -2.62 18.52
N PRO A 97 7.81 -2.49 19.02
CA PRO A 97 7.33 -3.41 20.05
C PRO A 97 7.30 -4.84 19.52
N THR A 98 7.51 -5.78 20.42
CA THR A 98 7.29 -7.21 20.20
C THR A 98 5.81 -7.52 20.03
N VAL A 99 5.49 -8.69 19.50
CA VAL A 99 4.09 -9.12 19.35
C VAL A 99 3.40 -9.31 20.70
N ASP A 100 4.14 -9.70 21.74
CA ASP A 100 3.63 -9.80 23.11
C ASP A 100 3.29 -8.41 23.67
N GLU A 101 4.20 -7.45 23.54
CA GLU A 101 3.93 -6.05 23.93
C GLU A 101 2.72 -5.46 23.18
N LEU A 102 2.58 -5.76 21.88
CA LEU A 102 1.40 -5.34 21.10
C LEU A 102 0.12 -6.02 21.58
N SER A 103 0.18 -7.29 21.94
CA SER A 103 -0.97 -8.04 22.47
C SER A 103 -1.43 -7.48 23.80
N GLU A 104 -0.49 -7.12 24.68
CA GLU A 104 -0.77 -6.44 25.95
C GLU A 104 -1.36 -5.04 25.71
N LEU A 105 -0.74 -4.26 24.82
CA LEU A 105 -1.16 -2.88 24.52
C LEU A 105 -2.60 -2.79 24.01
N PHE A 106 -3.02 -3.76 23.20
CA PHE A 106 -4.35 -3.81 22.60
C PHE A 106 -5.29 -4.81 23.27
N ALA A 107 -4.97 -5.34 24.45
CA ALA A 107 -5.74 -6.42 25.10
C ALA A 107 -7.24 -6.09 25.27
N ASP A 108 -7.56 -4.87 25.70
CA ASP A 108 -8.95 -4.40 25.88
C ASP A 108 -9.72 -4.25 24.56
N ARG A 109 -8.99 -4.11 23.45
CA ARG A 109 -9.54 -4.00 22.08
C ARG A 109 -9.49 -5.32 21.32
N LEU A 110 -8.78 -6.32 21.86
CA LEU A 110 -8.64 -7.68 21.36
C LEU A 110 -9.08 -8.72 22.41
N PRO A 111 -10.27 -8.61 23.05
CA PRO A 111 -10.58 -9.52 24.15
C PRO A 111 -10.69 -10.95 23.63
N GLY A 112 -9.79 -11.81 24.14
CA GLY A 112 -9.67 -13.22 23.77
C GLY A 112 -9.03 -13.50 22.41
N ALA A 113 -8.53 -12.48 21.70
CA ALA A 113 -7.86 -12.64 20.41
C ALA A 113 -6.33 -12.60 20.57
N ARG A 114 -5.64 -13.38 19.74
CA ARG A 114 -4.19 -13.43 19.62
C ARG A 114 -3.76 -12.80 18.32
N LEU A 115 -2.63 -12.11 18.38
CA LEU A 115 -1.91 -11.67 17.20
C LEU A 115 -1.17 -12.87 16.57
N LEU A 116 -1.18 -12.91 15.24
CA LEU A 116 -0.66 -14.00 14.44
C LEU A 116 0.52 -13.50 13.61
N GLU A 117 1.66 -14.17 13.74
CA GLU A 117 2.82 -13.90 12.90
C GLU A 117 2.82 -14.76 11.65
N ASN A 118 3.23 -14.19 10.53
CA ASN A 118 3.51 -14.93 9.29
C ASN A 118 4.65 -14.26 8.54
N GLN A 119 5.89 -14.67 8.84
CA GLN A 119 7.10 -13.99 8.34
C GLN A 119 7.09 -12.48 8.66
N SER A 120 6.43 -12.13 9.77
CA SER A 120 6.19 -10.77 10.21
C SER A 120 7.50 -10.15 10.69
N ARG A 121 7.87 -9.03 10.08
CA ARG A 121 9.05 -8.27 10.45
C ARG A 121 8.75 -6.80 10.34
N TRP A 122 9.25 -6.04 11.31
CA TRP A 122 9.25 -4.59 11.23
C TRP A 122 10.04 -4.14 10.00
N SER A 123 9.40 -3.32 9.16
CA SER A 123 9.98 -2.81 7.93
C SER A 123 9.58 -1.37 7.69
N ARG A 124 10.17 -0.74 6.67
CA ARG A 124 9.74 0.56 6.15
C ARG A 124 9.08 0.36 4.82
N PHE A 125 7.95 1.03 4.61
CA PHE A 125 7.31 0.96 3.31
C PHE A 125 8.26 1.55 2.27
N THR A 126 8.41 0.84 1.16
CA THR A 126 9.34 1.20 0.09
C THR A 126 8.54 1.79 -1.05
N GLN A 127 8.59 3.11 -1.17
CA GLN A 127 8.00 3.84 -2.27
C GLN A 127 8.90 3.76 -3.50
N VAL A 128 8.39 3.15 -4.56
CA VAL A 128 9.07 3.01 -5.86
C VAL A 128 8.37 3.89 -6.87
N SER A 129 9.13 4.70 -7.59
CA SER A 129 8.69 5.39 -8.80
C SER A 129 9.72 5.20 -9.91
N ASN A 130 9.27 5.30 -11.15
CA ASN A 130 10.13 5.20 -12.33
C ASN A 130 9.79 6.34 -13.31
N ALA A 131 10.82 6.97 -13.85
CA ALA A 131 10.69 7.97 -14.89
C ALA A 131 10.15 7.37 -16.20
N ALA A 132 10.57 6.15 -16.55
CA ALA A 132 10.06 5.37 -17.68
C ALA A 132 9.63 3.97 -17.20
N TRP A 133 8.53 3.44 -17.73
CA TRP A 133 7.99 2.13 -17.33
C TRP A 133 8.37 1.01 -18.30
N SER A 134 9.10 1.33 -19.36
CA SER A 134 9.59 0.35 -20.32
C SER A 134 10.97 0.70 -20.86
N HIS A 135 11.70 -0.33 -21.28
CA HIS A 135 12.98 -0.22 -21.97
C HIS A 135 13.11 -1.35 -22.99
N GLY A 136 13.18 -1.01 -24.28
CA GLY A 136 13.14 -2.01 -25.35
C GLY A 136 11.80 -2.76 -25.32
N ASN A 137 11.88 -4.09 -25.22
CA ASN A 137 10.72 -4.99 -25.09
C ASN A 137 10.43 -5.39 -23.63
N VAL A 138 11.03 -4.73 -22.64
CA VAL A 138 10.76 -4.98 -21.22
C VAL A 138 9.85 -3.88 -20.68
N VAL A 139 8.75 -4.26 -20.03
CA VAL A 139 7.79 -3.34 -19.40
C VAL A 139 7.52 -3.72 -17.94
N LEU A 140 7.42 -2.73 -17.06
CA LEU A 140 7.07 -2.91 -15.65
C LEU A 140 5.54 -2.73 -15.46
N VAL A 141 4.95 -3.54 -14.57
CA VAL A 141 3.55 -3.39 -14.13
C VAL A 141 3.40 -3.56 -12.61
N GLY A 142 2.36 -2.99 -12.02
CA GLY A 142 2.07 -3.11 -10.58
C GLY A 142 3.22 -2.62 -9.71
N ASP A 143 3.46 -3.28 -8.58
CA ASP A 143 4.51 -2.88 -7.64
C ASP A 143 5.95 -2.94 -8.21
N ALA A 144 6.17 -3.63 -9.33
CA ALA A 144 7.43 -3.55 -10.06
C ALA A 144 7.61 -2.16 -10.69
N ALA A 145 6.53 -1.58 -11.23
CA ALA A 145 6.54 -0.24 -11.85
C ALA A 145 6.37 0.89 -10.83
N HIS A 146 5.54 0.70 -9.82
CA HIS A 146 5.21 1.76 -8.87
C HIS A 146 4.49 1.19 -7.66
N THR A 147 4.96 1.55 -6.46
CA THR A 147 4.26 1.19 -5.23
C THR A 147 3.48 2.40 -4.70
N ALA A 148 2.35 2.13 -4.05
CA ALA A 148 1.56 3.14 -3.34
C ALA A 148 1.39 2.70 -1.87
N HIS A 149 1.48 3.64 -0.94
CA HIS A 149 1.42 3.35 0.50
C HIS A 149 0.16 2.54 0.85
N TYR A 150 0.29 1.54 1.73
CA TYR A 150 -0.82 0.63 2.07
C TYR A 150 -2.01 1.37 2.69
N SER A 151 -1.81 2.55 3.28
CA SER A 151 -2.86 3.34 3.91
C SER A 151 -3.96 3.81 2.96
N VAL A 152 -3.74 3.72 1.64
CA VAL A 152 -4.74 4.03 0.60
C VAL A 152 -5.28 2.78 -0.12
N SER A 153 -4.90 1.57 0.33
CA SER A 153 -5.43 0.27 -0.11
C SER A 153 -5.59 0.11 -1.63
N SER A 154 -4.57 0.51 -2.39
CA SER A 154 -4.68 0.64 -3.85
C SER A 154 -3.76 -0.29 -4.67
N GLY A 155 -2.76 -0.95 -4.05
CA GLY A 155 -1.72 -1.70 -4.78
C GLY A 155 -2.26 -2.76 -5.75
N THR A 156 -3.11 -3.68 -5.28
CA THR A 156 -3.71 -4.72 -6.14
C THR A 156 -4.58 -4.14 -7.25
N ARG A 157 -5.36 -3.09 -6.94
CA ARG A 157 -6.17 -2.40 -7.94
C ARG A 157 -5.29 -1.78 -9.02
N LEU A 158 -4.23 -1.07 -8.64
CA LEU A 158 -3.31 -0.46 -9.59
C LEU A 158 -2.68 -1.52 -10.52
N ALA A 159 -2.22 -2.64 -9.97
CA ALA A 159 -1.65 -3.73 -10.77
C ALA A 159 -2.65 -4.32 -11.78
N LEU A 160 -3.92 -4.48 -11.39
CA LEU A 160 -4.98 -4.94 -12.31
C LEU A 160 -5.31 -3.91 -13.39
N ASP A 161 -5.39 -2.63 -13.00
CA ASP A 161 -5.62 -1.52 -13.93
C ASP A 161 -4.46 -1.42 -14.95
N ASP A 162 -3.22 -1.65 -14.52
CA ASP A 162 -2.04 -1.68 -15.39
C ASP A 162 -2.10 -2.85 -16.37
N ALA A 163 -2.38 -4.06 -15.89
CA ALA A 163 -2.50 -5.25 -16.75
C ALA A 163 -3.59 -5.06 -17.81
N ARG A 164 -4.73 -4.48 -17.41
CA ARG A 164 -5.82 -4.13 -18.34
C ARG A 164 -5.39 -3.10 -19.38
N ALA A 165 -4.73 -2.02 -18.95
CA ALA A 165 -4.30 -0.94 -19.83
C ALA A 165 -3.21 -1.39 -20.81
N LEU A 166 -2.21 -2.14 -20.33
CA LEU A 166 -1.17 -2.72 -21.18
C LEU A 166 -1.78 -3.65 -22.23
N ALA A 167 -2.69 -4.54 -21.83
CA ALA A 167 -3.36 -5.44 -22.76
C ALA A 167 -4.21 -4.67 -23.80
N ALA A 168 -4.83 -3.55 -23.42
CA ALA A 168 -5.58 -2.71 -24.33
C ALA A 168 -4.65 -1.99 -25.33
N ALA A 169 -3.55 -1.41 -24.85
CA ALA A 169 -2.57 -0.71 -25.69
C ALA A 169 -1.93 -1.66 -26.71
N LEU A 170 -1.56 -2.87 -26.30
CA LEU A 170 -1.02 -3.91 -27.19
C LEU A 170 -1.98 -4.34 -28.30
N ARG A 171 -3.30 -4.19 -28.12
CA ARG A 171 -4.30 -4.48 -29.16
C ARG A 171 -4.58 -3.29 -30.08
N ALA A 172 -4.41 -2.07 -29.57
CA ALA A 172 -4.77 -0.85 -30.27
C ALA A 172 -3.61 -0.32 -31.13
N GLU A 173 -2.38 -0.41 -30.63
CA GLU A 173 -1.21 0.15 -31.28
C GLU A 173 -0.57 -0.86 -32.25
N PRO A 174 -0.14 -0.41 -33.45
CA PRO A 174 0.43 -1.30 -34.46
C PRO A 174 1.88 -1.71 -34.17
N SER A 175 2.54 -1.07 -33.20
CA SER A 175 3.93 -1.32 -32.84
C SER A 175 4.09 -1.46 -31.33
N LEU A 176 5.03 -2.31 -30.90
CA LEU A 176 5.32 -2.49 -29.48
C LEU A 176 5.76 -1.18 -28.80
N PRO A 177 6.69 -0.37 -29.34
CA PRO A 177 7.04 0.91 -28.73
C PRO A 177 5.83 1.85 -28.56
N GLY A 178 4.93 1.90 -29.55
CA GLY A 178 3.68 2.66 -29.47
C GLY A 178 2.77 2.15 -28.34
N ALA A 179 2.59 0.84 -28.24
CA ALA A 179 1.79 0.21 -27.18
C ALA A 179 2.33 0.51 -25.78
N LEU A 180 3.64 0.39 -25.57
CA LEU A 180 4.26 0.64 -24.27
C LEU A 180 4.16 2.12 -23.87
N ALA A 181 4.34 3.04 -24.82
CA ALA A 181 4.17 4.48 -24.59
C ALA A 181 2.71 4.86 -24.28
N ALA A 182 1.75 4.25 -24.98
CA ALA A 182 0.32 4.48 -24.75
C ALA A 182 -0.13 3.94 -23.38
N TYR A 183 0.35 2.76 -22.99
CA TYR A 183 0.16 2.20 -21.64
C TYR A 183 0.65 3.18 -20.56
N GLU A 184 1.91 3.60 -20.66
CA GLU A 184 2.53 4.49 -19.67
C GLU A 184 1.78 5.83 -19.59
N THR A 185 1.53 6.47 -20.73
CA THR A 185 0.85 7.77 -20.80
C THR A 185 -0.57 7.71 -20.25
N GLY A 186 -1.32 6.64 -20.54
CA GLY A 186 -2.69 6.48 -20.07
C GLY A 186 -2.80 6.19 -18.58
N ARG A 187 -1.79 5.55 -17.97
CA ARG A 187 -1.82 5.11 -16.57
C ARG A 187 -1.14 6.08 -15.61
N ARG A 188 -0.10 6.77 -16.06
CA ARG A 188 0.73 7.66 -15.23
C ARG A 188 -0.08 8.65 -14.38
N PRO A 189 -1.09 9.39 -14.90
CA PRO A 189 -1.81 10.36 -14.07
C PRO A 189 -2.53 9.74 -12.87
N ALA A 190 -3.16 8.58 -13.05
CA ALA A 190 -3.88 7.88 -11.98
C ALA A 190 -2.90 7.34 -10.93
N VAL A 191 -1.79 6.76 -11.38
CA VAL A 191 -0.74 6.23 -10.50
C VAL A 191 -0.09 7.34 -9.69
N GLU A 192 0.36 8.42 -10.32
CA GLU A 192 1.01 9.54 -9.64
C GLU A 192 0.07 10.21 -8.64
N HIS A 193 -1.23 10.34 -8.98
CA HIS A 193 -2.24 10.82 -8.04
C HIS A 193 -2.36 9.90 -6.82
N THR A 194 -2.42 8.58 -7.00
CA THR A 194 -2.49 7.62 -5.89
C THR A 194 -1.21 7.61 -5.05
N GLN A 195 -0.02 7.71 -5.66
CA GLN A 195 1.24 7.80 -4.94
C GLN A 195 1.32 9.06 -4.09
N ARG A 196 0.81 10.19 -4.61
CA ARG A 196 0.75 11.45 -3.86
C ARG A 196 -0.14 11.32 -2.62
N ILE A 197 -1.37 10.82 -2.77
CA ILE A 197 -2.28 10.60 -1.63
C ILE A 197 -1.67 9.60 -0.64
N GLY A 198 -0.99 8.57 -1.14
CA GLY A 198 -0.29 7.60 -0.30
C GLY A 198 0.78 8.26 0.58
N ARG A 199 1.61 9.14 0.01
CA ARG A 199 2.61 9.92 0.77
C ARG A 199 1.97 10.86 1.78
N GLU A 200 0.99 11.65 1.35
CA GLU A 200 0.28 12.57 2.25
C GLU A 200 -0.34 11.82 3.44
N SER A 201 -0.91 10.64 3.20
CA SER A 201 -1.40 9.80 4.28
C SER A 201 -0.30 9.23 5.15
N ALA A 202 0.86 8.86 4.60
CA ALA A 202 1.98 8.33 5.39
C ALA A 202 2.59 9.43 6.27
N ASP A 203 2.80 10.62 5.71
CA ASP A 203 3.30 11.80 6.43
C ASP A 203 2.35 12.19 7.57
N TRP A 204 1.03 12.09 7.35
CA TRP A 204 0.04 12.31 8.40
C TRP A 204 0.17 11.31 9.55
N PHE A 205 0.31 10.00 9.27
CA PHE A 205 0.54 8.99 10.32
C PHE A 205 1.86 9.20 11.05
N ALA A 206 2.92 9.61 10.34
CA ALA A 206 4.21 9.93 10.95
C ALA A 206 4.10 11.14 11.91
N GLY A 207 3.31 12.16 11.55
CA GLY A 207 3.10 13.36 12.37
C GLY A 207 2.27 13.15 13.64
N LEU A 208 1.58 12.01 13.79
CA LEU A 208 0.83 11.70 15.01
C LEU A 208 1.74 11.65 16.25
N ALA A 209 3.02 11.31 16.08
CA ALA A 209 3.97 11.28 17.19
C ALA A 209 4.29 12.67 17.76
N ASP A 210 4.19 13.73 16.96
CA ASP A 210 4.59 15.07 17.34
C ASP A 210 3.41 15.91 17.83
N ALA A 211 2.27 15.85 17.14
CA ALA A 211 1.12 16.68 17.43
C ALA A 211 0.01 15.93 18.19
N GLY A 212 -0.24 14.67 17.82
CA GLY A 212 -1.40 13.89 18.28
C GLY A 212 -2.76 14.56 17.99
N PRO A 213 -3.87 13.82 17.94
CA PRO A 213 -5.19 14.45 17.93
C PRO A 213 -5.54 14.98 19.33
N SER A 214 -6.25 16.11 19.42
CA SER A 214 -6.72 16.62 20.73
C SER A 214 -7.95 15.87 21.25
N SER A 215 -8.70 15.18 20.37
CA SER A 215 -9.81 14.28 20.72
C SER A 215 -10.01 13.13 19.70
N PRO A 216 -10.73 12.06 20.07
CA PRO A 216 -11.09 10.98 19.14
C PRO A 216 -11.90 11.43 17.91
N GLU A 217 -12.76 12.43 18.08
CA GLU A 217 -13.57 13.01 17.00
C GLU A 217 -12.72 13.83 16.04
N GLU A 218 -11.77 14.62 16.55
CA GLU A 218 -10.81 15.33 15.70
C GLU A 218 -9.92 14.35 14.93
N PHE A 219 -9.45 13.28 15.60
CA PHE A 219 -8.72 12.20 14.92
C PHE A 219 -9.53 11.61 13.76
N LEU A 220 -10.83 11.35 13.96
CA LEU A 220 -11.71 10.79 12.93
C LEU A 220 -11.86 11.74 11.74
N VAL A 221 -12.10 13.02 11.99
CA VAL A 221 -12.22 14.05 10.95
C VAL A 221 -10.91 14.16 10.16
N ASP A 222 -9.79 14.28 10.86
CA ASP A 222 -8.46 14.37 10.24
C ASP A 222 -8.14 13.10 9.46
N LEU A 223 -8.40 11.93 10.04
CA LEU A 223 -8.18 10.65 9.39
C LEU A 223 -8.97 10.58 8.07
N VAL A 224 -10.26 10.89 8.06
CA VAL A 224 -11.09 10.76 6.86
C VAL A 224 -10.72 11.81 5.79
N THR A 225 -10.26 12.99 6.22
CA THR A 225 -9.92 14.10 5.31
C THR A 225 -8.46 14.12 4.86
N ARG A 226 -7.54 13.40 5.53
CA ARG A 226 -6.07 13.43 5.30
C ARG A 226 -5.62 13.23 3.86
N GLY A 227 -6.38 12.46 3.09
CA GLY A 227 -6.07 12.16 1.69
C GLY A 227 -6.60 13.19 0.70
N GLY A 228 -7.26 14.25 1.17
CA GLY A 228 -7.89 15.30 0.36
C GLY A 228 -9.05 14.82 -0.53
N ARG A 229 -9.45 13.54 -0.41
CA ARG A 229 -10.56 12.95 -1.19
C ARG A 229 -11.93 13.27 -0.62
N ILE A 230 -12.00 13.46 0.68
CA ILE A 230 -13.19 13.84 1.41
C ILE A 230 -12.86 15.17 2.06
N SER A 231 -13.65 16.19 1.74
CA SER A 231 -13.53 17.51 2.35
C SER A 231 -14.41 17.61 3.60
N MET A 232 -14.18 18.65 4.40
CA MET A 232 -15.08 18.93 5.51
C MET A 232 -16.50 19.25 5.04
N GLY A 233 -16.64 19.86 3.86
CA GLY A 233 -17.94 20.12 3.24
C GLY A 233 -18.73 18.85 2.93
N ASP A 234 -18.05 17.80 2.44
CA ASP A 234 -18.67 16.50 2.14
C ASP A 234 -19.20 15.84 3.41
N LEU A 235 -18.42 15.86 4.49
CA LEU A 235 -18.80 15.29 5.79
C LEU A 235 -19.99 16.03 6.43
N THR A 236 -20.07 17.35 6.26
CA THR A 236 -21.22 18.13 6.76
C THR A 236 -22.47 17.94 5.91
N ALA A 237 -22.34 17.60 4.63
CA ALA A 237 -23.47 17.34 3.74
C ALA A 237 -24.12 15.96 4.02
N ASP A 238 -23.32 14.95 4.39
CA ASP A 238 -23.79 13.62 4.77
C ASP A 238 -24.39 13.55 6.20
N ALA A 239 -24.14 14.55 7.05
CA ALA A 239 -24.74 14.62 8.39
C ALA A 239 -26.29 14.74 8.36
N ASP A 240 -26.85 15.24 7.26
CA ASP A 240 -28.30 15.24 6.99
C ASP A 240 -28.81 13.90 6.39
N GLY A 241 -27.91 12.93 6.16
CA GLY A 241 -28.14 11.72 5.36
C GLY A 241 -27.50 10.43 5.90
N GLY A 242 -27.32 10.28 7.21
CA GLY A 242 -26.91 9.01 7.85
C GLY A 242 -25.40 8.75 7.84
N ALA A 243 -24.84 8.42 9.01
CA ALA A 243 -23.40 8.35 9.25
C ALA A 243 -22.65 7.29 8.41
N PRO A 244 -21.43 7.59 7.90
CA PRO A 244 -20.59 6.62 7.23
C PRO A 244 -20.05 5.54 8.19
N ALA A 245 -19.92 4.31 7.68
CA ALA A 245 -19.51 3.12 8.43
C ALA A 245 -17.99 3.09 8.69
N GLY A 246 -17.55 3.79 9.73
CA GLY A 246 -16.21 3.66 10.31
C GLY A 246 -16.29 3.85 11.82
N THR A 247 -15.66 2.96 12.59
CA THR A 247 -15.60 3.07 14.06
C THR A 247 -14.15 3.24 14.47
N VAL A 248 -13.84 4.35 15.13
CA VAL A 248 -12.57 4.52 15.86
C VAL A 248 -12.86 4.32 17.34
N VAL A 249 -12.10 3.44 17.98
CA VAL A 249 -12.19 3.20 19.41
C VAL A 249 -10.94 3.76 20.07
N SER A 250 -11.01 5.03 20.50
CA SER A 250 -9.98 5.63 21.36
C SER A 250 -10.31 5.36 22.83
N GLY A 251 -9.29 5.06 23.63
CA GLY A 251 -9.40 4.98 25.09
C GLY A 251 -8.05 5.27 25.72
N ARG A 252 -8.07 6.07 26.80
CA ARG A 252 -6.93 6.30 27.70
C ARG A 252 -6.48 5.03 28.38
#